data_AF-A0A517U5B8-F1
#
_entry.id   AF-A0A517U5B8-F1
#
_cell.length_a   1.000
_cell.length_b   1.000
_cell.length_c   1.000
_cell.angle_alpha   90.00
_cell.angle_beta   90.00
_cell.angle_gamma   90.00
#
_symmetry.space_group_name_H-M   'P 1'
#
loop_
_entity.id
_entity.type
_entity.pdbx_description
1 polymer ?
#
loop_
_entity_poly.entity_id
_entity_poly.type
_entity_poly.pdbx_seq_one_letter_code
_entity_poly.pdbx_strand_id
1 'polypeptide(L)'
;MPDSHDHRPDFMVTLGLAPPYAIEDVKQAYREKARATHPDRGGSTAAFAAVHEAFERAQAYLEFRQDRRGWIAAKMARYAALQDAITELEQLGAEVTAYAPEWLEQSYGDFAQLSEHVTKIRLADSQAPTPFIDAMVENYASLRELHALELPGCRLTDNDVLHLSVFQQLRTLDLSRTPITKGALAIVDAIESLRELNLDDTNVGWWAKRGVATQLGRRVAADAI
;
A
#
# COMPACT_ATOMS: atom_id res chain seq x y z
N MET A 1 -46.00 6.07 -14.88
CA MET A 1 -45.03 5.13 -15.48
C MET A 1 -43.84 5.07 -14.55
N PRO A 2 -43.45 3.92 -13.96
CA PRO A 2 -42.26 3.88 -13.13
C PRO A 2 -40.99 3.65 -14.00
N ASP A 3 -39.98 4.46 -13.69
CA ASP A 3 -38.53 4.27 -13.79
C ASP A 3 -37.84 4.00 -15.13
N SER A 4 -37.38 5.09 -15.76
CA SER A 4 -36.16 5.08 -16.57
C SER A 4 -34.94 4.95 -15.64
N HIS A 5 -34.55 3.71 -15.32
CA HIS A 5 -33.31 3.43 -14.58
C HIS A 5 -32.14 4.02 -15.34
N ASP A 6 -31.56 5.05 -14.74
CA ASP A 6 -30.25 5.57 -15.05
C ASP A 6 -29.22 4.46 -14.77
N HIS A 7 -28.89 3.64 -15.79
CA HIS A 7 -27.96 2.50 -15.70
C HIS A 7 -26.49 2.93 -15.54
N ARG A 8 -26.23 4.02 -14.82
CA ARG A 8 -24.88 4.48 -14.51
C ARG A 8 -24.37 3.70 -13.31
N PRO A 9 -23.18 3.08 -13.39
CA PRO A 9 -22.58 2.43 -12.24
C PRO A 9 -22.39 3.44 -11.10
N ASP A 10 -22.69 3.04 -9.87
CA ASP A 10 -22.65 3.95 -8.70
C ASP A 10 -21.29 4.63 -8.53
N PHE A 11 -20.19 3.96 -8.87
CA PHE A 11 -18.85 4.55 -8.84
C PHE A 11 -18.63 5.66 -9.88
N MET A 12 -19.29 5.59 -11.04
CA MET A 12 -19.28 6.69 -12.02
C MET A 12 -20.09 7.88 -11.51
N VAL A 13 -21.18 7.62 -10.77
CA VAL A 13 -21.97 8.66 -10.09
C VAL A 13 -21.16 9.30 -8.95
N THR A 14 -20.44 8.50 -8.16
CA THR A 14 -19.51 8.98 -7.13
C THR A 14 -18.40 9.82 -7.71
N LEU A 15 -17.93 9.54 -8.93
CA LEU A 15 -16.99 10.42 -9.66
C LEU A 15 -17.67 11.61 -10.36
N GLY A 16 -19.01 11.66 -10.42
CA GLY A 16 -19.76 12.74 -11.06
C GLY A 16 -19.73 12.67 -12.59
N LEU A 17 -19.47 11.49 -13.16
CA LEU A 17 -19.29 11.31 -14.60
C LEU A 17 -20.60 10.88 -15.28
N ALA A 18 -20.78 11.33 -16.51
CA ALA A 18 -21.87 10.92 -17.40
C ALA A 18 -21.29 10.24 -18.65
N PRO A 19 -22.00 9.26 -19.25
CA PRO A 19 -21.53 8.61 -20.46
C PRO A 19 -21.55 9.57 -21.68
N PRO A 20 -20.66 9.39 -22.67
CA PRO A 20 -19.63 8.36 -22.77
C PRO A 20 -18.46 8.60 -21.82
N TYR A 21 -17.87 7.52 -21.32
CA TYR A 21 -16.78 7.57 -20.34
C TYR A 21 -15.43 7.42 -21.04
N ALA A 22 -14.51 8.38 -20.88
CA ALA A 22 -13.11 8.22 -21.25
C ALA A 22 -12.21 8.09 -20.00
N ILE A 23 -11.08 7.39 -20.15
CA ILE A 23 -10.14 7.17 -19.04
C ILE A 23 -9.54 8.49 -18.53
N GLU A 24 -9.38 9.49 -19.40
CA GLU A 24 -8.88 10.81 -19.03
C GLU A 24 -9.92 11.59 -18.20
N ASP A 25 -11.22 11.44 -18.49
CA ASP A 25 -12.29 12.03 -17.69
C ASP A 25 -12.34 11.41 -16.28
N VAL A 26 -12.11 10.09 -16.19
CA VAL A 26 -12.02 9.36 -14.91
C VAL A 26 -10.84 9.84 -14.06
N LYS A 27 -9.66 10.00 -14.67
CA LYS A 27 -8.46 10.55 -13.98
C LYS A 27 -8.66 11.98 -13.54
N GLN A 28 -9.28 12.81 -14.38
CA GLN A 28 -9.57 14.21 -14.08
C GLN A 28 -10.55 14.33 -12.91
N ALA A 29 -11.66 13.60 -12.96
CA ALA A 29 -12.67 13.57 -11.89
C ALA A 29 -12.10 13.06 -10.56
N TYR A 30 -11.25 12.03 -10.61
CA TYR A 30 -10.55 11.56 -9.42
C TYR A 30 -9.65 12.63 -8.82
N ARG A 31 -8.80 13.29 -9.62
CA ARG A 31 -7.91 14.36 -9.11
C ARG A 31 -8.69 15.50 -8.46
N GLU A 32 -9.81 15.89 -9.05
CA GLU A 32 -10.67 16.96 -8.53
C GLU A 32 -11.35 16.54 -7.23
N LYS A 33 -11.96 15.35 -7.20
CA LYS A 33 -12.65 14.85 -6.01
C LYS A 33 -11.71 14.43 -4.89
N ALA A 34 -10.60 13.77 -5.20
CA ALA A 34 -9.59 13.38 -4.22
C ALA A 34 -8.98 14.61 -3.55
N ARG A 35 -8.78 15.70 -4.29
CA ARG A 35 -8.38 17.00 -3.70
C ARG A 35 -9.45 17.59 -2.81
N ALA A 36 -10.73 17.45 -3.16
CA ALA A 36 -11.85 17.99 -2.41
C ALA A 36 -12.20 17.16 -1.15
N THR A 37 -11.97 15.85 -1.19
CA THR A 37 -12.25 14.93 -0.07
C THR A 37 -11.02 14.60 0.77
N HIS A 38 -9.86 15.13 0.42
CA HIS A 38 -8.62 14.91 1.16
C HIS A 38 -8.77 15.32 2.63
N PRO A 39 -8.33 14.48 3.60
CA PRO A 39 -8.40 14.79 5.03
C PRO A 39 -7.79 16.14 5.39
N ASP A 40 -6.64 16.42 4.79
CA ASP A 40 -5.84 17.65 4.89
C ASP A 40 -6.68 18.90 4.56
N ARG A 41 -7.59 18.82 3.59
CA ARG A 41 -8.39 19.98 3.14
C ARG A 41 -9.75 20.09 3.82
N GLY A 42 -9.93 19.44 4.97
CA GLY A 42 -11.20 19.39 5.69
C GLY A 42 -12.19 18.34 5.16
N GLY A 43 -11.74 17.43 4.29
CA GLY A 43 -12.48 16.24 3.90
C GLY A 43 -12.39 15.13 4.96
N SER A 44 -13.09 14.01 4.74
CA SER A 44 -12.98 12.85 5.64
C SER A 44 -12.17 11.74 4.98
N THR A 45 -11.40 11.00 5.78
CA THR A 45 -10.66 9.79 5.33
C THR A 45 -11.60 8.78 4.67
N ALA A 46 -12.81 8.63 5.18
CA ALA A 46 -13.84 7.78 4.58
C ALA A 46 -14.30 8.29 3.20
N ALA A 47 -14.51 9.60 3.03
CA ALA A 47 -14.88 10.18 1.74
C ALA A 47 -13.72 10.13 0.72
N PHE A 48 -12.47 10.27 1.19
CA PHE A 48 -11.29 10.09 0.36
C PHE A 48 -11.15 8.64 -0.12
N ALA A 49 -11.29 7.68 0.80
CA ALA A 49 -11.28 6.25 0.48
C ALA A 49 -12.39 5.89 -0.53
N ALA A 50 -13.61 6.40 -0.34
CA ALA A 50 -14.72 6.17 -1.26
C ALA A 50 -14.47 6.76 -2.67
N VAL A 51 -13.81 7.91 -2.77
CA VAL A 51 -13.44 8.52 -4.07
C VAL A 51 -12.32 7.73 -4.74
N HIS A 52 -11.34 7.25 -3.98
CA HIS A 52 -10.27 6.40 -4.47
C HIS A 52 -10.80 5.06 -4.97
N GLU A 53 -11.66 4.41 -4.17
CA GLU A 53 -12.35 3.18 -4.55
C GLU A 53 -13.19 3.38 -5.83
N ALA A 54 -13.93 4.49 -5.93
CA ALA A 54 -14.72 4.80 -7.12
C ALA A 54 -13.85 5.00 -8.37
N PHE A 55 -12.65 5.57 -8.21
CA PHE A 55 -11.67 5.71 -9.29
C PHE A 55 -11.14 4.36 -9.78
N GLU A 56 -10.70 3.49 -8.86
CA GLU A 56 -10.24 2.14 -9.21
C GLU A 56 -11.32 1.35 -9.95
N ARG A 57 -12.57 1.46 -9.49
CA ARG A 57 -13.76 0.86 -10.12
C ARG A 57 -13.98 1.37 -11.54
N ALA A 58 -13.89 2.68 -11.72
CA ALA A 58 -14.08 3.32 -13.02
C ALA A 58 -12.98 2.95 -14.01
N GLN A 59 -11.73 2.87 -13.58
CA GLN A 59 -10.62 2.42 -14.43
C GLN A 59 -10.81 0.96 -14.84
N ALA A 60 -11.06 0.06 -13.88
CA ALA A 60 -11.28 -1.35 -14.15
C ALA A 60 -12.50 -1.59 -15.07
N TYR A 61 -13.56 -0.81 -14.92
CA TYR A 61 -14.74 -0.86 -15.80
C TYR A 61 -14.42 -0.49 -17.25
N LEU A 62 -13.62 0.56 -17.47
CA LEU A 62 -13.26 1.01 -18.82
C LEU A 62 -12.27 0.08 -19.51
N GLU A 63 -11.28 -0.44 -18.78
CA GLU A 63 -10.33 -1.43 -19.30
C GLU A 63 -11.03 -2.74 -19.66
N PHE A 64 -11.92 -3.23 -18.78
CA PHE A 64 -12.73 -4.42 -19.04
C PHE A 64 -13.59 -4.28 -20.31
N ARG A 65 -14.16 -3.09 -20.56
CA ARG A 65 -15.00 -2.82 -21.72
C ARG A 65 -14.21 -2.78 -23.04
N GLN A 66 -12.92 -2.45 -22.98
CA GLN A 66 -12.05 -2.34 -24.16
C GLN A 66 -11.46 -3.70 -24.57
N ASP A 67 -10.89 -4.46 -23.63
CA ASP A 67 -10.38 -5.82 -23.89
C ASP A 67 -10.45 -6.69 -22.63
N ARG A 68 -11.58 -7.39 -22.48
CA ARG A 68 -11.82 -8.29 -21.36
C ARG A 68 -10.78 -9.40 -21.21
N ARG A 69 -10.27 -9.98 -22.31
CA ARG A 69 -9.35 -11.14 -22.23
C ARG A 69 -7.94 -10.71 -21.86
N GLY A 70 -7.44 -9.65 -22.50
CA GLY A 70 -6.15 -9.05 -22.15
C GLY A 70 -6.12 -8.54 -20.71
N TRP A 71 -7.21 -7.89 -20.27
CA TRP A 71 -7.35 -7.41 -18.88
C TRP A 71 -7.31 -8.54 -17.85
N ILE A 72 -8.08 -9.63 -18.06
CA ILE A 72 -8.06 -10.80 -17.16
C ILE A 72 -6.66 -11.44 -17.13
N ALA A 73 -6.04 -11.65 -18.29
CA ALA A 73 -4.71 -12.26 -18.37
C ALA A 73 -3.64 -11.43 -17.65
N ALA A 74 -3.65 -10.10 -17.81
CA ALA A 74 -2.73 -9.19 -17.13
C ALA A 74 -2.94 -9.19 -15.61
N LYS A 75 -4.20 -9.14 -15.15
CA LYS A 75 -4.52 -9.22 -13.71
C LYS A 75 -4.12 -10.57 -13.11
N MET A 76 -4.35 -11.67 -13.82
CA MET A 76 -3.93 -13.01 -13.40
C MET A 76 -2.42 -13.14 -13.29
N ALA A 77 -1.66 -12.59 -14.24
CA ALA A 77 -0.20 -12.59 -14.17
C ALA A 77 0.32 -11.83 -12.95
N ARG A 78 -0.27 -10.66 -12.66
CA ARG A 78 0.06 -9.88 -11.45
C ARG A 78 -0.28 -10.63 -10.17
N TYR A 79 -1.47 -11.24 -10.12
CA TYR A 79 -1.92 -12.01 -8.97
C TYR A 79 -1.06 -13.26 -8.74
N ALA A 80 -0.69 -13.97 -9.81
CA ALA A 80 0.22 -15.11 -9.72
C ALA A 80 1.59 -14.69 -9.16
N ALA A 81 2.18 -13.61 -9.69
CA ALA A 81 3.44 -13.08 -9.18
C ALA A 81 3.35 -12.61 -7.72
N LEU A 82 2.19 -12.07 -7.30
CA LEU A 82 1.94 -11.73 -5.90
C LEU A 82 1.89 -12.99 -5.04
N GLN A 83 1.19 -14.03 -5.49
CA GLN A 83 1.06 -15.28 -4.74
C GLN A 83 2.40 -16.02 -4.61
N ASP A 84 3.21 -16.01 -5.67
CA ASP A 84 4.57 -16.55 -5.64
C ASP A 84 5.43 -15.79 -4.61
N ALA A 85 5.36 -14.46 -4.60
CA ALA A 85 6.05 -13.64 -3.61
C ALA A 85 5.58 -13.91 -2.17
N ILE A 86 4.26 -14.00 -1.94
CA ILE A 86 3.71 -14.33 -0.62
C ILE A 86 4.23 -15.69 -0.16
N THR A 87 4.14 -16.69 -1.04
CA THR A 87 4.57 -18.06 -0.74
C THR A 87 6.06 -18.11 -0.40
N GLU A 88 6.90 -17.39 -1.14
CA GLU A 88 8.33 -17.29 -0.86
C GLU A 88 8.60 -16.65 0.51
N LEU A 89 7.94 -15.53 0.83
CA LEU A 89 8.12 -14.85 2.10
C LEU A 89 7.63 -15.70 3.29
N GLU A 90 6.52 -16.41 3.14
CA GLU A 90 6.00 -17.33 4.16
C GLU A 90 6.94 -18.51 4.39
N GLN A 91 7.57 -19.04 3.34
CA GLN A 91 8.62 -20.07 3.47
C GLN A 91 9.84 -19.59 4.25
N LEU A 92 10.11 -18.28 4.21
CA LEU A 92 11.15 -17.62 5.00
C LEU A 92 10.69 -17.25 6.42
N GLY A 93 9.48 -17.67 6.81
CA GLY A 93 8.92 -17.52 8.16
C GLY A 93 8.15 -16.21 8.38
N ALA A 94 7.82 -15.48 7.31
CA ALA A 94 7.04 -14.27 7.41
C ALA A 94 5.54 -14.56 7.54
N GLU A 95 4.84 -13.70 8.27
CA GLU A 95 3.40 -13.61 8.28
C GLU A 95 2.99 -12.46 7.33
N VAL A 96 2.16 -12.77 6.33
CA VAL A 96 1.70 -11.80 5.34
C VAL A 96 0.21 -11.53 5.53
N THR A 97 -0.18 -10.26 5.59
CA THR A 97 -1.59 -9.84 5.61
C THR A 97 -1.93 -9.16 4.29
N ALA A 98 -2.79 -9.82 3.52
CA ALA A 98 -3.39 -9.27 2.31
C ALA A 98 -4.88 -8.99 2.52
N TYR A 99 -5.39 -7.95 1.87
CA TYR A 99 -6.82 -7.66 1.83
C TYR A 99 -7.31 -7.73 0.39
N ALA A 100 -8.43 -8.42 0.18
CA ALA A 100 -9.28 -8.24 -0.98
C ALA A 100 -10.46 -7.34 -0.56
N PRO A 101 -10.71 -6.20 -1.24
CA PRO A 101 -11.86 -5.38 -0.89
C PRO A 101 -13.17 -6.13 -1.16
N GLU A 102 -14.04 -6.20 -0.15
CA GLU A 102 -15.27 -7.02 -0.10
C GLU A 102 -16.27 -6.68 -1.22
N TRP A 103 -16.27 -5.44 -1.71
CA TRP A 103 -17.17 -4.98 -2.78
C TRP A 103 -16.84 -5.55 -4.17
N LEU A 104 -15.66 -6.16 -4.36
CA LEU A 104 -15.24 -6.75 -5.63
C LEU A 104 -15.89 -8.11 -5.93
N GLU A 105 -16.32 -8.85 -4.89
CA GLU A 105 -17.09 -10.10 -5.05
C GLU A 105 -18.41 -9.86 -5.77
N GLN A 106 -19.09 -8.75 -5.44
CA GLN A 106 -20.34 -8.34 -6.09
C GLN A 106 -20.16 -7.84 -7.53
N SER A 107 -18.98 -7.30 -7.86
CA SER A 107 -18.74 -6.64 -9.15
C SER A 107 -18.10 -7.58 -10.19
N TYR A 108 -17.35 -8.61 -9.75
CA TYR A 108 -16.53 -9.44 -10.64
C TYR A 108 -16.64 -10.95 -10.40
N GLY A 109 -17.47 -11.43 -9.48
CA GLY A 109 -17.62 -12.88 -9.20
C GLY A 109 -16.30 -13.51 -8.75
N ASP A 110 -15.93 -14.66 -9.32
CA ASP A 110 -14.71 -15.43 -8.98
C ASP A 110 -13.38 -14.66 -9.15
N PHE A 111 -13.40 -13.47 -9.77
CA PHE A 111 -12.20 -12.66 -10.03
C PHE A 111 -11.87 -11.64 -8.94
N ALA A 112 -12.63 -11.59 -7.84
CA ALA A 112 -12.36 -10.70 -6.70
C ALA A 112 -10.99 -10.93 -6.05
N GLN A 113 -10.50 -12.18 -6.11
CA GLN A 113 -9.17 -12.58 -5.62
C GLN A 113 -8.03 -11.86 -6.35
N LEU A 114 -8.22 -11.44 -7.61
CA LEU A 114 -7.19 -10.76 -8.43
C LEU A 114 -6.88 -9.31 -7.99
N SER A 115 -7.52 -8.86 -6.92
CA SER A 115 -7.40 -7.54 -6.30
C SER A 115 -6.95 -7.66 -4.85
N GLU A 116 -6.30 -8.76 -4.48
CA GLU A 116 -5.54 -8.80 -3.25
C GLU A 116 -4.34 -7.86 -3.34
N HIS A 117 -4.12 -7.12 -2.26
CA HIS A 117 -2.95 -6.30 -2.07
C HIS A 117 -2.37 -6.57 -0.69
N VAL A 118 -1.07 -6.84 -0.65
CA VAL A 118 -0.32 -7.06 0.60
C VAL A 118 -0.09 -5.72 1.25
N THR A 119 -0.66 -5.55 2.45
CA THR A 119 -0.59 -4.27 3.18
C THR A 119 0.38 -4.33 4.35
N LYS A 120 0.54 -5.52 4.94
CA LYS A 120 1.40 -5.75 6.10
C LYS A 120 2.19 -7.04 5.94
N ILE A 121 3.47 -6.98 6.26
CA ILE A 121 4.37 -8.14 6.37
C ILE A 121 5.06 -8.09 7.73
N ARG A 122 5.15 -9.25 8.38
CA ARG A 122 5.84 -9.40 9.67
C ARG A 122 6.81 -10.57 9.62
N LEU A 123 8.02 -10.38 10.12
CA LEU A 123 8.98 -11.44 10.41
C LEU A 123 9.58 -11.17 11.80
N ALA A 124 9.48 -12.12 12.73
CA ALA A 124 9.94 -11.92 14.10
C ALA A 124 11.11 -12.84 14.45
N ASP A 125 12.03 -12.33 15.27
CA ASP A 125 13.08 -13.08 15.97
C ASP A 125 14.02 -13.93 15.06
N SER A 126 14.11 -13.56 13.77
CA SER A 126 14.93 -14.27 12.78
C SER A 126 16.43 -14.06 13.01
N GLN A 127 17.18 -15.17 13.04
CA GLN A 127 18.64 -15.15 13.18
C GLN A 127 19.38 -14.86 11.87
N ALA A 128 18.70 -15.01 10.72
CA ALA A 128 19.24 -14.80 9.39
C ALA A 128 18.18 -14.09 8.51
N PRO A 129 17.94 -12.79 8.72
CA PRO A 129 16.89 -12.06 8.01
C PRO A 129 17.28 -11.64 6.59
N THR A 130 18.57 -11.66 6.22
CA THR A 130 19.05 -11.16 4.92
C THR A 130 18.35 -11.83 3.72
N PRO A 131 18.18 -13.18 3.65
CA PRO A 131 17.44 -13.80 2.55
C PRO A 131 15.99 -13.31 2.42
N PHE A 132 15.34 -13.00 3.55
CA PHE A 132 14.00 -12.42 3.54
C PHE A 132 14.00 -10.99 3.00
N ILE A 133 14.99 -10.17 3.37
CA ILE A 133 15.14 -8.81 2.85
C ILE A 133 15.42 -8.84 1.34
N ASP A 134 16.30 -9.73 0.89
CA ASP A 134 16.61 -9.91 -0.53
C ASP A 134 15.35 -10.32 -1.31
N ALA A 135 14.61 -11.32 -0.83
CA ALA A 135 13.34 -11.75 -1.45
C ALA A 135 12.30 -10.62 -1.49
N MET A 136 12.18 -9.80 -0.43
CA MET A 136 11.32 -8.63 -0.43
C MET A 136 11.71 -7.64 -1.54
N VAL A 137 13.00 -7.32 -1.63
CA VAL A 137 13.52 -6.34 -2.61
C VAL A 137 13.38 -6.87 -4.04
N GLU A 138 13.61 -8.16 -4.27
CA GLU A 138 13.38 -8.79 -5.58
C GLU A 138 11.90 -8.73 -5.98
N ASN A 139 11.00 -8.95 -5.02
CA ASN A 139 9.55 -8.92 -5.22
C ASN A 139 8.91 -7.53 -5.06
N TYR A 140 9.70 -6.44 -4.98
CA TYR A 140 9.18 -5.09 -4.66
C TYR A 140 8.06 -4.63 -5.60
N ALA A 141 8.05 -5.10 -6.85
CA ALA A 141 7.02 -4.76 -7.83
C ALA A 141 5.64 -5.35 -7.49
N SER A 142 5.61 -6.51 -6.85
CA SER A 142 4.39 -7.15 -6.35
C SER A 142 3.95 -6.57 -5.01
N LEU A 143 4.90 -6.06 -4.21
CA LEU A 143 4.69 -5.54 -2.85
C LEU A 143 4.55 -4.01 -2.79
N ARG A 144 4.12 -3.37 -3.89
CA ARG A 144 4.07 -1.90 -4.01
C ARG A 144 3.13 -1.20 -3.03
N GLU A 145 2.17 -1.94 -2.50
CA GLU A 145 1.16 -1.43 -1.57
C GLU A 145 1.45 -1.84 -0.13
N LEU A 146 2.68 -2.25 0.16
CA LEU A 146 3.12 -2.51 1.51
C LEU A 146 3.15 -1.20 2.32
N HIS A 147 2.32 -1.13 3.35
CA HIS A 147 2.19 0.03 4.23
C HIS A 147 2.83 -0.21 5.60
N ALA A 148 2.89 -1.46 6.06
CA ALA A 148 3.44 -1.82 7.35
C ALA A 148 4.44 -2.99 7.24
N LEU A 149 5.63 -2.83 7.82
CA LEU A 149 6.65 -3.85 7.87
C LEU A 149 7.15 -4.00 9.30
N GLU A 150 7.02 -5.20 9.85
CA GLU A 150 7.41 -5.49 11.22
C GLU A 150 8.54 -6.52 11.27
N LEU A 151 9.72 -6.10 11.76
CA LEU A 151 10.91 -6.93 11.86
C LEU A 151 11.46 -7.07 13.29
N PRO A 152 10.61 -7.24 14.33
CA PRO A 152 11.08 -7.18 15.70
C PRO A 152 11.98 -8.37 16.04
N GLY A 153 13.11 -8.11 16.68
CA GLY A 153 14.04 -9.17 17.13
C GLY A 153 14.89 -9.80 16.01
N CYS A 154 14.75 -9.34 14.76
CA CYS A 154 15.56 -9.83 13.66
C CYS A 154 17.02 -9.35 13.76
N ARG A 155 17.97 -10.24 13.43
CA ARG A 155 19.42 -9.91 13.40
C ARG A 155 19.82 -9.10 12.15
N LEU A 156 19.20 -7.93 11.99
CA LEU A 156 19.44 -7.02 10.87
C LEU A 156 20.75 -6.23 11.04
N THR A 157 21.42 -5.96 9.93
CA THR A 157 22.45 -4.93 9.80
C THR A 157 21.84 -3.60 9.35
N ASP A 158 22.59 -2.50 9.52
CA ASP A 158 22.17 -1.19 9.00
C ASP A 158 21.97 -1.23 7.47
N ASN A 159 22.75 -2.05 6.74
CA ASN A 159 22.62 -2.19 5.30
C ASN A 159 21.33 -2.92 4.90
N ASP A 160 20.97 -3.98 5.63
CA ASP A 160 19.69 -4.69 5.40
C ASP A 160 18.50 -3.72 5.52
N VAL A 161 18.54 -2.82 6.51
CA VAL A 161 17.48 -1.80 6.68
C VAL A 161 17.45 -0.82 5.50
N LEU A 162 18.60 -0.40 4.99
CA LEU A 162 18.67 0.56 3.88
C LEU A 162 18.18 -0.03 2.54
N HIS A 163 18.27 -1.35 2.35
CA HIS A 163 17.68 -2.03 1.20
C HIS A 163 16.15 -1.89 1.15
N LEU A 164 15.49 -1.68 2.29
CA LEU A 164 14.04 -1.45 2.37
C LEU A 164 13.59 -0.08 1.82
N SER A 165 14.53 0.80 1.45
CA SER A 165 14.22 2.10 0.85
C SER A 165 13.46 2.00 -0.49
N VAL A 166 13.41 0.83 -1.13
CA VAL A 166 12.58 0.61 -2.33
C VAL A 166 11.07 0.72 -2.03
N PHE A 167 10.64 0.51 -0.79
CA PHE A 167 9.23 0.53 -0.38
C PHE A 167 8.74 1.95 -0.06
N GLN A 168 8.60 2.77 -1.10
CA GLN A 168 8.24 4.19 -0.99
C GLN A 168 6.80 4.46 -0.51
N GLN A 169 5.96 3.44 -0.32
CA GLN A 169 4.62 3.56 0.28
C GLN A 169 4.58 3.13 1.76
N LEU A 170 5.72 2.68 2.32
CA LEU A 170 5.79 2.18 3.69
C LEU A 170 5.58 3.31 4.70
N ARG A 171 4.56 3.17 5.55
CA ARG A 171 4.18 4.15 6.57
C ARG A 171 4.64 3.76 7.96
N THR A 172 4.64 2.47 8.26
CA THR A 172 5.02 1.95 9.57
C THR A 172 6.14 0.92 9.42
N LEU A 173 7.23 1.13 10.14
CA LEU A 173 8.36 0.21 10.21
C LEU A 173 8.68 -0.10 11.67
N ASP A 174 8.67 -1.38 12.05
CA ASP A 174 9.10 -1.83 13.37
C ASP A 174 10.46 -2.54 13.27
N LEU A 175 11.49 -1.93 13.88
CA LEU A 175 12.83 -2.48 14.02
C LEU A 175 13.20 -2.72 15.49
N SER A 176 12.21 -2.86 16.36
CA SER A 176 12.45 -3.06 17.79
C SER A 176 13.24 -4.34 18.06
N ARG A 177 14.06 -4.32 19.12
CA ARG A 177 14.90 -5.46 19.55
C ARG A 177 15.89 -5.94 18.47
N THR A 178 16.27 -5.08 17.52
CA THR A 178 17.26 -5.40 16.49
C THR A 178 18.63 -4.78 16.85
N PRO A 179 19.76 -5.37 16.40
CA PRO A 179 21.10 -4.89 16.76
C PRO A 179 21.55 -3.66 15.94
N ILE A 180 20.66 -3.03 15.18
CA ILE A 180 20.94 -1.88 14.31
C ILE A 180 21.49 -0.69 15.09
N THR A 181 22.25 0.16 14.39
CA THR A 181 22.88 1.36 14.94
C THR A 181 22.28 2.62 14.33
N LYS A 182 22.86 3.78 14.66
CA LYS A 182 22.49 5.06 14.04
C LYS A 182 22.64 5.07 12.51
N GLY A 183 23.41 4.15 11.92
CA GLY A 183 23.57 4.06 10.48
C GLY A 183 22.27 3.70 9.75
N ALA A 184 21.39 2.92 10.39
CA ALA A 184 20.08 2.57 9.85
C ALA A 184 19.13 3.77 9.73
N LEU A 185 19.38 4.88 10.45
CA LEU A 185 18.44 6.01 10.51
C LEU A 185 18.30 6.79 9.20
N ALA A 186 19.22 6.60 8.25
CA ALA A 186 19.07 7.17 6.90
C ALA A 186 17.82 6.63 6.18
N ILE A 187 17.23 5.51 6.64
CA ILE A 187 15.94 5.01 6.14
C ILE A 187 14.81 6.02 6.29
N VAL A 188 14.86 6.87 7.32
CA VAL A 188 13.84 7.89 7.58
C VAL A 188 13.80 8.93 6.46
N ASP A 189 14.97 9.31 5.95
CA ASP A 189 15.08 10.25 4.84
C ASP A 189 14.83 9.56 3.49
N ALA A 190 15.19 8.28 3.37
CA ALA A 190 15.03 7.52 2.14
C ALA A 190 13.56 7.14 1.84
N ILE A 191 12.72 6.96 2.86
CA ILE A 191 11.29 6.65 2.72
C ILE A 191 10.47 7.87 3.15
N GLU A 192 10.05 8.68 2.19
CA GLU A 192 9.32 9.94 2.45
C GLU A 192 7.93 9.71 3.06
N SER A 193 7.31 8.58 2.75
CA SER A 193 5.99 8.17 3.27
C SER A 193 6.03 7.63 4.70
N LEU A 194 7.22 7.39 5.27
CA LEU A 194 7.34 6.85 6.63
C LEU A 194 6.73 7.83 7.64
N ARG A 195 5.88 7.31 8.52
CA ARG A 195 5.17 8.03 9.58
C ARG A 195 5.51 7.51 10.96
N GLU A 196 5.79 6.22 11.07
CA GLU A 196 6.07 5.55 12.34
C GLU A 196 7.31 4.66 12.18
N LEU A 197 8.25 4.81 13.12
CA LEU A 197 9.44 3.96 13.22
C LEU A 197 9.63 3.53 14.68
N ASN A 198 9.48 2.25 14.96
CA ASN A 198 9.77 1.69 16.27
C ASN A 198 11.25 1.27 16.35
N LEU A 199 11.95 1.82 17.35
CA LEU A 199 13.37 1.57 17.61
C LEU A 199 13.61 1.08 19.05
N ASP A 200 12.58 0.60 19.74
CA ASP A 200 12.71 0.13 21.12
C ASP A 200 13.72 -1.01 21.21
N ASP A 201 14.52 -1.04 22.29
CA ASP A 201 15.55 -2.05 22.51
C ASP A 201 16.59 -2.23 21.39
N THR A 202 16.86 -1.17 20.61
CA THR A 202 17.97 -1.11 19.63
C THR A 202 19.23 -0.45 20.20
N ASN A 203 20.36 -0.56 19.48
CA ASN A 203 21.62 0.15 19.80
C ASN A 203 21.62 1.64 19.39
N VAL A 204 20.48 2.17 18.95
CA VAL A 204 20.34 3.59 18.64
C VAL A 204 20.30 4.41 19.93
N GLY A 205 21.12 5.46 20.03
CA GLY A 205 21.14 6.32 21.21
C GLY A 205 19.83 7.11 21.40
N TRP A 206 19.47 7.38 22.65
CA TRP A 206 18.23 8.10 23.01
C TRP A 206 18.03 9.42 22.25
N TRP A 207 19.09 10.23 22.12
CA TRP A 207 19.04 11.50 21.38
C TRP A 207 18.67 11.31 19.90
N ALA A 208 19.18 10.26 19.27
CA ALA A 208 18.88 9.95 17.87
C ALA A 208 17.42 9.47 17.72
N LYS A 209 16.94 8.60 18.62
CA LYS A 209 15.52 8.19 18.67
C LYS A 209 14.59 9.40 18.82
N ARG A 210 14.93 10.33 19.72
CA ARG A 210 14.16 11.58 19.91
C ARG A 210 14.18 12.48 18.67
N GLY A 211 15.32 12.59 17.99
CA GLY A 211 15.43 13.34 16.73
C GLY A 211 14.51 12.78 15.65
N VAL A 212 14.54 11.46 15.45
CA VAL A 212 13.68 10.75 14.50
C VAL A 212 12.20 10.90 14.86
N ALA A 213 11.83 10.70 16.13
CA ALA A 213 10.45 10.88 16.59
C ALA A 213 9.94 12.31 16.32
N THR A 214 10.80 13.32 16.49
CA THR A 214 10.46 14.71 16.17
C THR A 214 10.27 14.91 14.65
N GLN A 215 11.14 14.32 13.83
CA GLN A 215 11.05 14.40 12.37
C GLN A 215 9.79 13.72 11.83
N LEU A 216 9.51 12.49 12.28
CA LEU A 216 8.30 11.76 11.89
C LEU A 216 7.03 12.43 12.41
N GLY A 217 7.05 12.96 13.64
CA GLY A 217 5.93 13.73 14.19
C GLY A 217 5.58 14.97 13.35
N ARG A 218 6.58 15.63 12.74
CA ARG A 218 6.34 16.73 11.80
C ARG A 218 5.67 16.25 10.50
N ARG A 219 6.04 15.07 9.99
CA ARG A 219 5.41 14.49 8.79
C ARG A 219 3.94 14.18 9.05
N VAL A 220 3.64 13.53 10.17
CA VAL A 220 2.26 13.23 10.58
C VAL A 220 1.44 14.51 10.77
N ALA A 221 2.03 15.55 11.37
CA ALA A 221 1.35 16.84 11.53
C ALA A 221 1.13 17.57 10.20
N ALA A 222 2.03 17.42 9.22
CA ALA A 222 1.88 18.02 7.90
C ALA A 222 0.74 17.37 7.09
N ASP A 223 0.52 16.06 7.25
CA ASP A 223 -0.62 15.35 6.66
C ASP A 223 -1.96 15.64 7.38
N ALA A 224 -1.98 16.50 8.39
CA ALA A 224 -3.20 16.88 9.12
C ALA A 224 -3.71 18.29 8.77
N ILE A 225 -3.08 18.98 7.82
CA ILE A 225 -3.31 20.39 7.42
C ILE A 225 -3.51 20.50 5.90
#